data_AF-A0A1W1CAK2-F1
#
_entry.id   AF-A0A1W1CAK2-F1
#
_cell.length_a   1.000
_cell.length_b   1.000
_cell.length_c   1.000
_cell.angle_alpha   90.00
_cell.angle_beta   90.00
_cell.angle_gamma   90.00
#
_symmetry.space_group_name_H-M   'P 1'
#
loop_
_entity.id
_entity.type
_entity.pdbx_description
1 polymer ?
#
loop_
_entity_poly.entity_id
_entity_poly.type
_entity_poly.pdbx_seq_one_letter_code
_entity_poly.pdbx_strand_id
1 'polypeptide(L)'
;MFKKMVITFLLGMTLIISGCGSSDGEGESALETQQLLDNGEFTAVISKLEGSANSTSDYLSLAAAYMGKAGFSLSSIIGIVVSSAESGEDSTFASFIENSKETSNIGSLADLKIAVGYYEKVVSKNCTDVNATFSGAEEDLCLYIGLSKVSQTAVAIGYITDNVDVLNDKNASDPKLTASLCAIQYSLDGNTSVSPLCTFSAEQNLTFVQSTKTYASIDVTVDGNVTFEYLISGQTNPRSTVLTSGFCTLDSFATRVGEINDITYYVCPVDETNTTDETTSVSILVDALNDGVDSVGAVVSDDVQADIDQFKQEIIDTRTDGDTSSTISIEDILKYLEDNNK
;
A
#
# COMPACT_ATOMS: atom_id res chain seq x y z
N MET A 1 16.83 -15.34 -7.54
CA MET A 1 18.18 -14.86 -7.12
C MET A 1 18.05 -13.65 -6.20
N PHE A 2 17.02 -12.82 -6.40
CA PHE A 2 16.25 -11.99 -5.45
C PHE A 2 16.44 -12.30 -3.96
N LYS A 3 16.25 -13.59 -3.60
CA LYS A 3 16.31 -14.16 -2.24
C LYS A 3 17.56 -13.84 -1.42
N LYS A 4 18.73 -13.68 -2.05
CA LYS A 4 19.99 -13.47 -1.32
C LYS A 4 20.43 -12.00 -1.29
N MET A 5 19.92 -11.16 -2.19
CA MET A 5 20.42 -9.79 -2.35
C MET A 5 19.64 -8.77 -1.51
N VAL A 6 18.31 -8.87 -1.43
CA VAL A 6 17.51 -7.95 -0.59
C VAL A 6 17.90 -8.08 0.89
N ILE A 7 18.17 -9.30 1.36
CA ILE A 7 18.64 -9.58 2.74
C ILE A 7 20.03 -8.99 3.00
N THR A 8 20.92 -9.01 2.00
CA THR A 8 22.30 -8.50 2.16
C THR A 8 22.33 -6.96 2.16
N PHE A 9 21.40 -6.31 1.44
CA PHE A 9 21.26 -4.85 1.42
C PHE A 9 20.62 -4.30 2.72
N LEU A 10 19.56 -4.96 3.21
CA LEU A 10 18.86 -4.55 4.44
C LEU A 10 19.72 -4.67 5.72
N LEU A 11 20.64 -5.64 5.76
CA LEU A 11 21.56 -5.79 6.90
C LEU A 11 22.56 -4.62 7.04
N GLY A 12 22.81 -3.85 5.97
CA GLY A 12 23.67 -2.66 6.00
C GLY A 12 23.03 -1.43 6.67
N MET A 13 21.70 -1.40 6.81
CA MET A 13 20.95 -0.19 7.23
C MET A 13 20.75 -0.04 8.74
N THR A 14 21.18 -1.01 9.54
CA THR A 14 21.04 -0.97 11.02
C THR A 14 21.93 0.08 11.72
N LEU A 15 22.68 0.90 10.98
CA LEU A 15 23.66 1.84 11.52
C LEU A 15 23.26 3.32 11.49
N ILE A 16 22.05 3.68 11.07
CA ILE A 16 21.77 5.08 10.67
C ILE A 16 20.94 5.85 11.69
N ILE A 17 20.40 5.18 12.71
CA ILE A 17 19.75 5.87 13.84
C ILE A 17 20.69 6.06 15.04
N SER A 18 22.00 5.86 14.86
CA SER A 18 22.99 6.31 15.85
C SER A 18 23.42 7.75 15.57
N GLY A 19 22.51 8.70 15.84
CA GLY A 19 22.83 10.13 15.91
C GLY A 19 23.77 10.41 17.08
N CYS A 20 25.08 10.28 16.87
CA CYS A 20 26.10 10.63 17.86
C CYS A 20 26.65 12.05 17.58
N GLY A 21 26.26 13.02 18.42
CA GLY A 21 26.85 14.37 18.57
C GLY A 21 26.06 15.50 17.89
N SER A 22 25.63 16.59 18.54
CA SER A 22 26.39 17.45 19.45
C SER A 22 25.49 18.37 20.30
N SER A 23 25.86 18.51 21.58
CA SER A 23 25.73 19.66 22.51
C SER A 23 24.50 20.58 22.52
N ASP A 24 23.94 20.67 23.74
CA ASP A 24 23.15 21.75 24.37
C ASP A 24 21.63 21.73 24.12
N GLY A 25 20.90 21.14 25.07
CA GLY A 25 19.44 21.28 25.26
C GLY A 25 18.55 20.44 24.34
N GLU A 26 18.90 20.26 23.07
CA GLU A 26 18.11 19.48 22.10
C GLU A 26 18.40 17.96 22.16
N GLY A 27 19.55 17.57 22.70
CA GLY A 27 19.98 16.17 22.79
C GLY A 27 19.15 15.29 23.73
N GLU A 28 18.54 15.87 24.77
CA GLU A 28 17.67 15.11 25.70
C GLU A 28 16.32 14.79 25.04
N SER A 29 15.75 15.74 24.29
CA SER A 29 14.52 15.53 23.54
C SER A 29 14.70 14.54 22.39
N ALA A 30 15.82 14.64 21.65
CA ALA A 30 16.12 13.73 20.56
C ALA A 30 16.39 12.29 21.05
N LEU A 31 17.13 12.15 22.17
CA LEU A 31 17.37 10.84 22.78
C LEU A 31 16.08 10.20 23.29
N GLU A 32 15.21 10.98 23.94
CA GLU A 32 13.91 10.48 24.40
C GLU A 32 13.03 10.05 23.22
N THR A 33 12.98 10.85 22.14
CA THR A 33 12.26 10.47 20.92
C THR A 33 12.80 9.17 20.33
N GLN A 34 14.13 9.00 20.30
CA GLN A 34 14.73 7.75 19.83
C GLN A 34 14.36 6.55 20.71
N GLN A 35 14.40 6.73 22.03
CA GLN A 35 13.98 5.68 22.97
C GLN A 35 12.52 5.27 22.77
N LEU A 36 11.64 6.23 22.51
CA LEU A 36 10.24 5.93 22.19
C LEU A 36 10.12 5.13 20.89
N LEU A 37 10.87 5.49 19.84
CA LEU A 37 10.91 4.72 18.59
C LEU A 37 11.43 3.30 18.81
N ASP A 38 12.53 3.15 19.55
CA ASP A 38 13.15 1.85 19.85
C ASP A 38 12.23 0.94 20.69
N ASN A 39 11.41 1.53 21.57
CA ASN A 39 10.41 0.83 22.38
C ASN A 39 9.11 0.55 21.62
N GLY A 40 8.97 1.00 20.37
CA GLY A 40 7.74 0.86 19.59
C GLY A 40 6.61 1.79 20.04
N GLU A 41 6.90 2.84 20.81
CA GLU A 41 5.94 3.82 21.31
C GLU A 41 5.61 4.90 20.25
N PHE A 42 5.23 4.45 19.06
CA PHE A 42 5.04 5.31 17.89
C PHE A 42 3.99 6.42 18.11
N THR A 43 2.90 6.11 18.81
CA THR A 43 1.84 7.10 19.11
C THR A 43 2.36 8.21 20.03
N ALA A 44 3.30 7.91 20.93
CA ALA A 44 3.90 8.90 21.80
C ALA A 44 4.81 9.85 21.00
N VAL A 45 5.60 9.31 20.07
CA VAL A 45 6.44 10.12 19.15
C VAL A 45 5.58 11.05 18.30
N ILE A 46 4.51 10.53 17.70
CA ILE A 46 3.57 11.33 16.91
C ILE A 46 2.97 12.45 17.77
N SER A 47 2.44 12.12 18.95
CA SER A 47 1.85 13.12 19.85
C SER A 47 2.85 14.20 20.30
N LYS A 48 4.13 13.86 20.39
CA LYS A 48 5.20 14.77 20.80
C LYS A 48 5.63 15.74 19.69
N LEU A 49 5.63 15.28 18.44
CA LEU A 49 6.23 16.01 17.32
C LEU A 49 5.22 16.59 16.33
N GLU A 50 4.02 15.98 16.23
CA GLU A 50 2.99 16.40 15.28
C GLU A 50 2.50 17.82 15.63
N GLY A 51 2.57 18.73 14.65
CA GLY A 51 2.23 20.15 14.83
C GLY A 51 3.36 21.06 15.31
N SER A 52 4.50 20.53 15.76
CA SER A 52 5.67 21.32 16.17
C SER A 52 6.97 20.99 15.42
N ALA A 53 7.00 19.88 14.67
CA ALA A 53 8.15 19.44 13.88
C ALA A 53 8.64 20.54 12.91
N ASN A 54 9.93 20.85 12.99
CA ASN A 54 10.56 21.87 12.15
C ASN A 54 11.99 21.54 11.71
N SER A 55 12.55 20.44 12.22
CA SER A 55 13.87 19.96 11.84
C SER A 55 13.81 18.69 11.00
N THR A 56 14.91 18.39 10.30
CA THR A 56 15.10 17.10 9.62
C THR A 56 14.91 15.93 10.59
N SER A 57 15.47 16.03 11.81
CA SER A 57 15.35 14.97 12.82
C SER A 57 13.89 14.72 13.22
N ASP A 58 13.09 15.78 13.37
CA ASP A 58 11.67 15.64 13.71
C ASP A 58 10.90 14.96 12.59
N TYR A 59 11.16 15.35 11.34
CA TYR A 59 10.49 14.75 10.18
C TYR A 59 10.87 13.28 10.01
N LEU A 60 12.14 12.91 10.19
CA LEU A 60 12.55 11.51 10.16
C LEU A 60 11.93 10.70 11.29
N SER A 61 11.84 11.27 12.49
CA SER A 61 11.23 10.60 13.64
C SER A 61 9.72 10.41 13.44
N LEU A 62 9.03 11.41 12.89
CA LEU A 62 7.62 11.30 12.53
C LEU A 62 7.43 10.25 11.42
N ALA A 63 8.24 10.27 10.37
CA ALA A 63 8.17 9.28 9.30
C ALA A 63 8.32 7.85 9.85
N ALA A 64 9.35 7.60 10.66
CA ALA A 64 9.57 6.32 11.30
C ALA A 64 8.43 5.93 12.25
N ALA A 65 7.87 6.89 13.00
CA ALA A 65 6.75 6.62 13.89
C ALA A 65 5.47 6.25 13.13
N TYR A 66 5.11 6.96 12.06
CA TYR A 66 3.96 6.60 11.25
C TYR A 66 4.16 5.25 10.54
N MET A 67 5.34 5.01 10.00
CA MET A 67 5.70 3.72 9.39
C MET A 67 5.60 2.56 10.39
N GLY A 68 6.08 2.77 11.62
CA GLY A 68 5.95 1.81 12.72
C GLY A 68 4.51 1.62 13.19
N LYS A 69 3.73 2.70 13.32
CA LYS A 69 2.30 2.67 13.66
C LYS A 69 1.49 1.92 12.62
N ALA A 70 1.90 1.97 11.35
CA ALA A 70 1.33 1.15 10.28
C ALA A 70 1.68 -0.34 10.38
N GLY A 71 2.53 -0.75 11.33
CA GLY A 71 3.04 -2.12 11.48
C GLY A 71 4.38 -2.37 10.80
N PHE A 72 4.82 -1.45 9.94
CA PHE A 72 5.98 -1.62 9.07
C PHE A 72 7.24 -0.96 9.62
N SER A 73 7.49 -1.07 10.93
CA SER A 73 8.76 -0.66 11.49
C SER A 73 9.93 -1.31 10.74
N LEU A 74 11.13 -0.71 10.76
CA LEU A 74 12.27 -1.25 10.01
C LEU A 74 12.54 -2.72 10.34
N SER A 75 12.48 -3.09 11.63
CA SER A 75 12.64 -4.48 12.06
C SER A 75 11.50 -5.38 11.54
N SER A 76 10.26 -4.88 11.51
CA SER A 76 9.12 -5.58 10.92
C SER A 76 9.33 -5.82 9.42
N ILE A 77 9.71 -4.80 8.63
CA ILE A 77 9.94 -4.96 7.19
C ILE A 77 11.07 -5.95 6.91
N ILE A 78 12.18 -5.84 7.64
CA ILE A 78 13.28 -6.80 7.52
C ILE A 78 12.76 -8.21 7.83
N GLY A 79 11.97 -8.36 8.89
CA GLY A 79 11.32 -9.62 9.25
C GLY A 79 10.44 -10.17 8.13
N ILE A 80 9.55 -9.34 7.56
CA ILE A 80 8.65 -9.67 6.44
C ILE A 80 9.45 -10.10 5.22
N VAL A 81 10.51 -9.37 4.86
CA VAL A 81 11.34 -9.70 3.70
C VAL A 81 12.08 -11.02 3.92
N VAL A 82 12.64 -11.24 5.11
CA VAL A 82 13.35 -12.47 5.45
C VAL A 82 12.39 -13.67 5.45
N SER A 83 11.23 -13.57 6.10
CA SER A 83 10.23 -14.65 6.13
C SER A 83 9.71 -14.99 4.74
N SER A 84 9.50 -13.97 3.91
CA SER A 84 9.03 -14.15 2.53
C SER A 84 10.10 -14.75 1.62
N ALA A 85 11.38 -14.51 1.89
CA ALA A 85 12.47 -15.15 1.14
C ALA A 85 12.64 -16.64 1.49
N GLU A 86 12.22 -17.05 2.68
CA GLU A 86 12.31 -18.44 3.17
C GLU A 86 11.18 -19.36 2.65
N SER A 87 10.08 -18.81 2.11
CA SER A 87 8.85 -19.55 1.81
C SER A 87 8.85 -20.42 0.53
N GLY A 88 9.88 -20.37 -0.32
CA GLY A 88 9.94 -21.13 -1.58
C GLY A 88 10.21 -20.22 -2.80
N GLU A 89 10.57 -20.77 -3.97
CA GLU A 89 10.85 -19.93 -5.18
C GLU A 89 9.57 -19.38 -5.81
N ASP A 90 8.46 -20.09 -5.68
CA ASP A 90 7.19 -19.76 -6.34
C ASP A 90 6.20 -19.01 -5.44
N SER A 91 6.60 -18.59 -4.23
CA SER A 91 5.67 -18.06 -3.21
C SER A 91 6.09 -16.79 -2.50
N THR A 92 7.26 -16.21 -2.79
CA THR A 92 7.81 -15.07 -2.06
C THR A 92 6.93 -13.83 -2.13
N PHE A 93 6.33 -13.51 -3.28
CA PHE A 93 5.47 -12.32 -3.40
C PHE A 93 4.16 -12.48 -2.64
N ALA A 94 3.45 -13.61 -2.78
CA ALA A 94 2.25 -13.81 -1.98
C ALA A 94 2.58 -13.94 -0.49
N SER A 95 3.72 -14.52 -0.12
CA SER A 95 4.19 -14.52 1.27
C SER A 95 4.47 -13.11 1.77
N PHE A 96 5.02 -12.24 0.93
CA PHE A 96 5.22 -10.83 1.27
C PHE A 96 3.88 -10.12 1.48
N ILE A 97 2.90 -10.35 0.62
CA ILE A 97 1.54 -9.82 0.78
C ILE A 97 0.88 -10.37 2.04
N GLU A 98 0.97 -11.67 2.29
CA GLU A 98 0.42 -12.34 3.47
C GLU A 98 1.00 -11.75 4.75
N ASN A 99 2.33 -11.75 4.87
CA ASN A 99 3.05 -11.20 6.02
C ASN A 99 2.78 -9.70 6.20
N SER A 100 2.66 -8.94 5.10
CA SER A 100 2.29 -7.53 5.13
C SER A 100 0.86 -7.34 5.63
N LYS A 101 -0.09 -8.16 5.16
CA LYS A 101 -1.49 -8.16 5.60
C LYS A 101 -1.61 -8.48 7.08
N GLU A 102 -0.92 -9.53 7.55
CA GLU A 102 -0.89 -9.93 8.97
C GLU A 102 -0.31 -8.85 9.90
N THR A 103 0.70 -8.13 9.41
CA THR A 103 1.35 -7.05 10.17
C THR A 103 0.57 -5.74 10.11
N SER A 104 -0.22 -5.55 9.06
CA SER A 104 -1.01 -4.33 8.85
C SER A 104 -2.16 -4.19 9.84
N ASN A 105 -2.65 -2.97 9.94
CA ASN A 105 -3.85 -2.60 10.65
C ASN A 105 -4.69 -1.65 9.78
N ILE A 106 -5.85 -1.27 10.33
CA ILE A 106 -6.84 -0.50 9.58
C ILE A 106 -6.35 0.88 9.11
N GLY A 107 -5.39 1.47 9.81
CA GLY A 107 -4.80 2.76 9.45
C GLY A 107 -3.48 2.65 8.70
N SER A 108 -3.02 1.43 8.35
CA SER A 108 -1.69 1.23 7.75
C SER A 108 -1.51 2.01 6.45
N LEU A 109 -2.53 2.08 5.60
CA LEU A 109 -2.43 2.79 4.33
C LEU A 109 -2.30 4.31 4.53
N ALA A 110 -3.14 4.91 5.39
CA ALA A 110 -2.98 6.31 5.78
C ALA A 110 -1.63 6.60 6.43
N ASP A 111 -1.24 5.80 7.42
CA ASP A 111 -0.02 6.02 8.19
C ASP A 111 1.23 5.86 7.29
N LEU A 112 1.27 4.88 6.38
CA LEU A 112 2.35 4.75 5.39
C LEU A 112 2.40 5.94 4.42
N LYS A 113 1.24 6.45 3.98
CA LYS A 113 1.18 7.66 3.14
C LYS A 113 1.72 8.89 3.87
N ILE A 114 1.39 9.05 5.16
CA ILE A 114 1.92 10.14 6.00
C ILE A 114 3.44 9.97 6.19
N ALA A 115 3.92 8.74 6.41
CA ALA A 115 5.34 8.45 6.55
C ALA A 115 6.12 8.87 5.30
N VAL A 116 5.65 8.50 4.10
CA VAL A 116 6.22 8.93 2.82
C VAL A 116 6.29 10.46 2.75
N GLY A 117 5.20 11.15 3.06
CA GLY A 117 5.17 12.62 3.02
C GLY A 117 6.15 13.30 3.98
N TYR A 118 6.52 12.65 5.09
CA TYR A 118 7.57 13.16 5.98
C TYR A 118 8.99 12.83 5.49
N TYR A 119 9.22 11.66 4.89
CA TYR A 119 10.50 11.36 4.24
C TYR A 119 10.77 12.29 3.06
N GLU A 120 9.77 12.58 2.23
CA GLU A 120 9.85 13.49 1.09
C GLU A 120 10.12 14.96 1.49
N LYS A 121 9.79 15.36 2.73
CA LYS A 121 10.20 16.68 3.26
C LYS A 121 11.70 16.79 3.53
N VAL A 122 12.39 15.65 3.67
CA VAL A 122 13.83 15.59 3.99
C VAL A 122 14.66 15.35 2.74
N VAL A 123 14.20 14.47 1.84
CA VAL A 123 14.90 14.18 0.60
C VAL A 123 14.81 15.37 -0.35
N SER A 124 15.96 15.80 -0.88
CA SER A 124 16.04 16.97 -1.77
C SER A 124 15.78 16.65 -3.25
N LYS A 125 15.85 15.37 -3.62
CA LYS A 125 15.76 14.85 -4.99
C LYS A 125 14.54 13.97 -5.17
N ASN A 126 14.12 13.77 -6.41
CA ASN A 126 13.08 12.79 -6.69
C ASN A 126 13.66 11.37 -6.57
N CYS A 127 13.16 10.57 -5.63
CA CYS A 127 13.60 9.19 -5.43
C CYS A 127 13.30 8.27 -6.61
N THR A 128 12.39 8.64 -7.51
CA THR A 128 12.09 7.84 -8.72
C THR A 128 13.04 8.11 -9.89
N ASP A 129 14.00 9.04 -9.75
CA ASP A 129 15.01 9.30 -10.78
C ASP A 129 16.18 8.32 -10.67
N VAL A 130 16.10 7.22 -11.42
CA VAL A 130 17.15 6.18 -11.49
C VAL A 130 18.51 6.67 -12.01
N ASN A 131 18.58 7.89 -12.56
CA ASN A 131 19.85 8.48 -13.01
C ASN A 131 20.42 9.49 -12.01
N ALA A 132 19.69 9.80 -10.94
CA ALA A 132 20.16 10.72 -9.92
C ALA A 132 21.28 10.08 -9.09
N THR A 133 22.29 10.88 -8.73
CA THR A 133 23.31 10.46 -7.76
C THR A 133 22.87 10.92 -6.37
N PHE A 134 22.58 9.97 -5.49
CA PHE A 134 22.18 10.23 -4.11
C PHE A 134 23.40 10.24 -3.17
N SER A 135 23.30 10.95 -2.05
CA SER A 135 24.20 10.71 -0.92
C SER A 135 23.73 9.48 -0.13
N GLY A 136 24.59 8.83 0.66
CA GLY A 136 24.18 7.64 1.42
C GLY A 136 22.91 7.84 2.26
N ALA A 137 22.79 8.99 2.94
CA ALA A 137 21.57 9.32 3.68
C ALA A 137 20.34 9.52 2.78
N GLU A 138 20.50 10.04 1.56
CA GLU A 138 19.40 10.12 0.60
C GLU A 138 19.05 8.75 0.02
N GLU A 139 20.03 7.85 -0.18
CA GLU A 139 19.80 6.47 -0.60
C GLU A 139 18.89 5.74 0.39
N ASP A 140 19.17 5.85 1.69
CA ASP A 140 18.36 5.21 2.73
C ASP A 140 16.93 5.75 2.76
N LEU A 141 16.76 7.07 2.63
CA LEU A 141 15.45 7.70 2.65
C LEU A 141 14.62 7.32 1.43
N CYS A 142 15.24 7.25 0.25
CA CYS A 142 14.58 6.76 -0.94
C CYS A 142 14.22 5.29 -0.84
N LEU A 143 15.06 4.46 -0.19
CA LEU A 143 14.68 3.09 0.11
C LEU A 143 13.46 3.06 1.05
N TYR A 144 13.42 3.84 2.13
CA TYR A 144 12.28 3.85 3.05
C TYR A 144 10.99 4.35 2.41
N ILE A 145 11.08 5.34 1.52
CA ILE A 145 9.95 5.76 0.67
C ILE A 145 9.50 4.58 -0.19
N GLY A 146 10.42 3.93 -0.89
CA GLY A 146 10.14 2.80 -1.76
C GLY A 146 9.47 1.64 -1.03
N LEU A 147 10.05 1.21 0.09
CA LEU A 147 9.51 0.15 0.95
C LEU A 147 8.14 0.51 1.51
N SER A 148 7.91 1.76 1.91
CA SER A 148 6.60 2.22 2.40
C SER A 148 5.55 2.15 1.29
N LYS A 149 5.89 2.55 0.07
CA LYS A 149 4.98 2.50 -1.09
C LYS A 149 4.69 1.07 -1.54
N VAL A 150 5.70 0.20 -1.63
CA VAL A 150 5.51 -1.24 -1.92
C VAL A 150 4.66 -1.93 -0.84
N SER A 151 4.86 -1.57 0.43
CA SER A 151 4.04 -2.08 1.54
C SER A 151 2.58 -1.61 1.43
N GLN A 152 2.33 -0.36 0.99
CA GLN A 152 0.97 0.10 0.70
C GLN A 152 0.31 -0.77 -0.36
N THR A 153 1.02 -1.08 -1.45
CA THR A 153 0.49 -1.97 -2.50
C THR A 153 0.18 -3.36 -1.96
N ALA A 154 1.06 -3.96 -1.15
CA ALA A 154 0.80 -5.26 -0.54
C ALA A 154 -0.41 -5.26 0.40
N VAL A 155 -0.55 -4.21 1.23
CA VAL A 155 -1.72 -4.05 2.11
C VAL A 155 -3.01 -3.87 1.29
N ALA A 156 -2.97 -3.08 0.20
CA ALA A 156 -4.11 -2.91 -0.68
C ALA A 156 -4.52 -4.21 -1.38
N ILE A 157 -3.56 -5.01 -1.84
CA ILE A 157 -3.84 -6.35 -2.36
C ILE A 157 -4.54 -7.18 -1.28
N GLY A 158 -4.05 -7.15 -0.03
CA GLY A 158 -4.69 -7.81 1.10
C GLY A 158 -6.13 -7.38 1.40
N TYR A 159 -6.55 -6.17 1.00
CA TYR A 159 -7.93 -5.72 1.11
C TYR A 159 -8.83 -6.24 -0.03
N ILE A 160 -8.28 -6.41 -1.24
CA ILE A 160 -9.05 -6.88 -2.40
C ILE A 160 -9.05 -8.40 -2.58
N THR A 161 -8.23 -9.16 -1.84
CA THR A 161 -8.26 -10.63 -1.81
C THR A 161 -8.46 -11.18 -0.40
N ASP A 162 -9.27 -12.24 -0.27
CA ASP A 162 -9.37 -13.00 0.97
C ASP A 162 -8.30 -14.09 1.04
N ASN A 163 -8.07 -14.80 -0.08
CA ASN A 163 -7.04 -15.81 -0.22
C ASN A 163 -5.88 -15.33 -1.12
N VAL A 164 -4.75 -14.96 -0.53
CA VAL A 164 -3.54 -14.53 -1.26
C VAL A 164 -2.81 -15.68 -1.96
N ASP A 165 -3.09 -16.94 -1.59
CA ASP A 165 -2.46 -18.11 -2.21
C ASP A 165 -2.79 -18.23 -3.70
N VAL A 166 -3.89 -17.61 -4.15
CA VAL A 166 -4.23 -17.55 -5.59
C VAL A 166 -3.12 -16.92 -6.43
N LEU A 167 -2.30 -16.05 -5.84
CA LEU A 167 -1.16 -15.46 -6.55
C LEU A 167 -0.01 -16.46 -6.81
N ASN A 168 -0.04 -17.63 -6.17
CA ASN A 168 0.97 -18.68 -6.33
C ASN A 168 0.39 -19.99 -6.89
N ASP A 169 -0.87 -20.32 -6.57
CA ASP A 169 -1.54 -21.52 -7.06
C ASP A 169 -2.46 -21.18 -8.23
N LYS A 170 -1.99 -21.50 -9.44
CA LYS A 170 -2.73 -21.34 -10.69
C LYS A 170 -4.01 -22.19 -10.79
N ASN A 171 -4.39 -22.94 -9.76
CA ASN A 171 -5.67 -23.66 -9.70
C ASN A 171 -6.56 -23.16 -8.56
N ALA A 172 -6.08 -22.22 -7.75
CA ALA A 172 -6.87 -21.60 -6.71
C ALA A 172 -7.65 -20.41 -7.28
N SER A 173 -8.75 -20.11 -6.61
CA SER A 173 -9.64 -19.01 -6.95
C SER A 173 -10.07 -18.28 -5.69
N ASP A 174 -10.22 -16.97 -5.80
CA ASP A 174 -10.68 -16.10 -4.72
C ASP A 174 -11.85 -15.26 -5.24
N PRO A 175 -13.09 -15.56 -4.82
CA PRO A 175 -14.26 -14.81 -5.29
C PRO A 175 -14.19 -13.31 -4.99
N LYS A 176 -13.53 -12.91 -3.89
CA LYS A 176 -13.38 -11.51 -3.53
C LYS A 176 -12.39 -10.80 -4.45
N LEU A 177 -11.30 -11.44 -4.83
CA LEU A 177 -10.38 -10.94 -5.84
C LEU A 177 -11.12 -10.78 -7.17
N THR A 178 -11.85 -11.81 -7.63
CA THR A 178 -12.66 -11.72 -8.85
C THR A 178 -13.64 -10.55 -8.81
N ALA A 179 -14.39 -10.41 -7.71
CA ALA A 179 -15.33 -9.31 -7.52
C ALA A 179 -14.64 -7.94 -7.54
N SER A 180 -13.45 -7.83 -6.92
CA SER A 180 -12.68 -6.59 -6.84
C SER A 180 -12.12 -6.19 -8.21
N LEU A 181 -11.61 -7.13 -8.99
CA LEU A 181 -11.15 -6.90 -10.36
C LEU A 181 -12.31 -6.42 -11.25
N CYS A 182 -13.47 -7.07 -11.12
CA CYS A 182 -14.70 -6.63 -11.81
C CYS A 182 -15.14 -5.22 -11.40
N ALA A 183 -15.08 -4.87 -10.11
CA ALA A 183 -15.41 -3.52 -9.64
C ALA A 183 -14.44 -2.46 -10.18
N ILE A 184 -13.13 -2.75 -10.16
CA ILE A 184 -12.10 -1.85 -10.70
C ILE A 184 -12.32 -1.66 -12.20
N GLN A 185 -12.46 -2.73 -12.97
CA GLN A 185 -12.73 -2.65 -14.40
C GLN A 185 -14.00 -1.84 -14.71
N TYR A 186 -15.09 -2.13 -13.98
CA TYR A 186 -16.34 -1.38 -14.10
C TYR A 186 -16.16 0.12 -13.80
N SER A 187 -15.33 0.48 -12.82
CA SER A 187 -15.04 1.89 -12.54
C SER A 187 -14.29 2.57 -13.69
N LEU A 188 -13.46 1.85 -14.45
CA LEU A 188 -12.68 2.41 -15.55
C LEU A 188 -13.53 2.63 -16.82
N ASP A 189 -14.34 1.64 -17.21
CA ASP A 189 -15.04 1.65 -18.49
C ASP A 189 -16.56 1.83 -18.39
N GLY A 190 -17.13 1.75 -17.19
CA GLY A 190 -18.57 1.82 -16.93
C GLY A 190 -19.37 0.66 -17.53
N ASN A 191 -18.70 -0.40 -17.99
CA ASN A 191 -19.32 -1.49 -18.73
C ASN A 191 -19.52 -2.72 -17.83
N THR A 192 -20.75 -3.18 -17.73
CA THR A 192 -21.11 -4.39 -16.96
C THR A 192 -20.86 -5.69 -17.72
N SER A 193 -20.40 -5.62 -18.98
CA SER A 193 -20.31 -6.77 -19.90
C SER A 193 -18.92 -7.41 -19.96
N VAL A 194 -17.99 -6.96 -19.14
CA VAL A 194 -16.54 -7.19 -19.33
C VAL A 194 -16.09 -8.55 -18.81
N SER A 195 -16.80 -9.12 -17.83
CA SER A 195 -16.54 -10.47 -17.34
C SER A 195 -17.83 -11.29 -17.28
N PRO A 196 -17.92 -12.48 -17.93
CA PRO A 196 -19.07 -13.36 -17.80
C PRO A 196 -19.25 -13.93 -16.38
N LEU A 197 -18.22 -13.77 -15.52
CA LEU A 197 -18.21 -14.26 -14.15
C LEU A 197 -18.90 -13.29 -13.17
N CYS A 198 -19.06 -12.02 -13.56
CA CYS A 198 -19.55 -10.97 -12.68
C CYS A 198 -20.89 -10.40 -13.16
N THR A 199 -21.79 -10.18 -12.21
CA THR A 199 -23.04 -9.45 -12.44
C THR A 199 -23.14 -8.28 -11.48
N PHE A 200 -23.65 -7.16 -11.97
CA PHE A 200 -23.70 -5.90 -11.24
C PHE A 200 -25.13 -5.54 -10.86
N SER A 201 -25.34 -5.04 -9.65
CA SER A 201 -26.61 -4.40 -9.26
C SER A 201 -26.69 -2.96 -9.78
N ALA A 202 -27.86 -2.33 -9.63
CA ALA A 202 -28.02 -0.93 -10.00
C ALA A 202 -27.28 -0.02 -9.02
N GLU A 203 -26.55 0.97 -9.53
CA GLU A 203 -25.80 1.92 -8.70
C GLU A 203 -26.72 2.66 -7.72
N GLN A 204 -26.30 2.72 -6.45
CA GLN A 204 -26.92 3.55 -5.42
C GLN A 204 -25.94 4.62 -4.94
N ASN A 205 -26.38 5.88 -4.90
CA ASN A 205 -25.55 6.93 -4.32
C ASN A 205 -25.62 6.89 -2.78
N LEU A 206 -24.45 6.79 -2.15
CA LEU A 206 -24.27 6.81 -0.70
C LEU A 206 -23.47 8.05 -0.29
N THR A 207 -24.03 8.88 0.59
CA THR A 207 -23.35 10.05 1.13
C THR A 207 -22.93 9.79 2.57
N PHE A 208 -21.62 9.77 2.83
CA PHE A 208 -21.08 9.65 4.17
C PHE A 208 -21.07 11.03 4.84
N VAL A 209 -21.81 11.18 5.93
CA VAL A 209 -22.03 12.46 6.60
C VAL A 209 -20.73 13.00 7.20
N GLN A 210 -19.90 12.11 7.75
CA GLN A 210 -18.66 12.51 8.42
C GLN A 210 -17.63 13.13 7.46
N SER A 211 -17.51 12.62 6.23
CA SER A 211 -16.59 13.18 5.22
C SER A 211 -17.28 14.09 4.21
N THR A 212 -18.61 14.13 4.19
CA THR A 212 -19.45 14.78 3.17
C THR A 212 -19.26 14.26 1.74
N LYS A 213 -18.52 13.15 1.56
CA LYS A 213 -18.28 12.55 0.24
C LYS A 213 -19.44 11.64 -0.16
N THR A 214 -19.69 11.57 -1.46
CA THR A 214 -20.74 10.73 -2.06
C THR A 214 -20.12 9.74 -3.02
N TYR A 215 -20.41 8.46 -2.82
CA TYR A 215 -19.94 7.35 -3.64
C TYR A 215 -21.09 6.74 -4.41
N ALA A 216 -20.80 6.18 -5.58
CA ALA A 216 -21.68 5.21 -6.20
C ALA A 216 -21.37 3.84 -5.61
N SER A 217 -22.31 3.27 -4.86
CA SER A 217 -22.24 1.89 -4.38
C SER A 217 -22.75 0.94 -5.47
N ILE A 218 -22.02 -0.16 -5.65
CA ILE A 218 -22.37 -1.27 -6.55
C ILE A 218 -22.25 -2.58 -5.79
N ASP A 219 -23.13 -3.53 -6.11
CA ASP A 219 -22.93 -4.92 -5.72
C ASP A 219 -22.37 -5.70 -6.92
N VAL A 220 -21.30 -6.44 -6.68
CA VAL A 220 -20.72 -7.37 -7.64
C VAL A 220 -20.99 -8.79 -7.15
N THR A 221 -21.75 -9.55 -7.95
CA THR A 221 -22.02 -10.96 -7.68
C THR A 221 -21.20 -11.84 -8.61
N VAL A 222 -20.37 -12.69 -8.02
CA VAL A 222 -19.49 -13.63 -8.73
C VAL A 222 -20.15 -15.00 -8.84
N ASP A 223 -20.21 -15.53 -10.07
CA ASP A 223 -20.81 -16.82 -10.43
C ASP A 223 -22.24 -17.05 -9.90
N GLY A 224 -22.97 -15.97 -9.65
CA GLY A 224 -24.32 -16.01 -9.08
C GLY A 224 -24.39 -16.50 -7.62
N ASN A 225 -23.25 -16.62 -6.93
CA ASN A 225 -23.18 -17.26 -5.61
C ASN A 225 -22.85 -16.30 -4.48
N VAL A 226 -21.86 -15.41 -4.67
CA VAL A 226 -21.35 -14.53 -3.62
C VAL A 226 -21.40 -13.09 -4.09
N THR A 227 -21.93 -12.20 -3.24
CA THR A 227 -22.12 -10.79 -3.54
C THR A 227 -21.25 -9.95 -2.61
N PHE A 228 -20.54 -8.98 -3.20
CA PHE A 228 -19.68 -8.03 -2.50
C PHE A 228 -20.09 -6.61 -2.86
N GLU A 229 -20.17 -5.71 -1.88
CA GLU A 229 -20.45 -4.30 -2.10
C GLU A 229 -19.12 -3.52 -2.30
N TYR A 230 -19.09 -2.61 -3.26
CA TYR A 230 -17.95 -1.72 -3.51
C TYR A 230 -18.39 -0.27 -3.64
N LEU A 231 -17.49 0.64 -3.30
CA LEU A 231 -17.68 2.07 -3.47
C LEU A 231 -16.84 2.57 -4.64
N ILE A 232 -17.47 3.35 -5.52
CA ILE A 232 -16.81 4.02 -6.64
C ILE A 232 -16.79 5.51 -6.35
N SER A 233 -15.58 6.07 -6.35
CA SER A 233 -15.36 7.51 -6.35
C SER A 233 -15.43 8.08 -7.76
N GLY A 234 -15.86 9.34 -7.85
CA GLY A 234 -16.07 10.07 -9.09
C GLY A 234 -17.46 9.82 -9.68
N GLN A 235 -18.23 10.90 -9.88
CA GLN A 235 -19.50 10.86 -10.61
C GLN A 235 -19.31 10.93 -12.13
N THR A 236 -18.11 11.30 -12.58
CA THR A 236 -17.70 11.39 -13.99
C THR A 236 -16.25 10.95 -14.11
N ASN A 237 -15.85 10.40 -15.27
CA ASN A 237 -14.49 9.92 -15.50
C ASN A 237 -13.42 10.99 -15.19
N PRO A 238 -12.30 10.61 -14.54
CA PRO A 238 -11.95 9.25 -14.13
C PRO A 238 -12.71 8.82 -12.86
N ARG A 239 -13.33 7.63 -12.89
CA ARG A 239 -13.87 6.98 -11.69
C ARG A 239 -12.84 5.97 -11.19
N SER A 240 -12.90 5.64 -9.91
CA SER A 240 -11.98 4.66 -9.31
C SER A 240 -12.67 3.93 -8.17
N THR A 241 -12.34 2.66 -8.00
CA THR A 241 -12.81 1.89 -6.85
C THR A 241 -12.08 2.35 -5.58
N VAL A 242 -12.83 2.59 -4.53
CA VAL A 242 -12.32 2.96 -3.20
C VAL A 242 -11.98 1.69 -2.44
N LEU A 243 -10.82 1.67 -1.78
CA LEU A 243 -10.48 0.55 -0.91
C LEU A 243 -11.35 0.59 0.35
N THR A 244 -11.96 -0.53 0.68
CA THR A 244 -12.85 -0.66 1.84
C THR A 244 -12.37 -1.73 2.81
N SER A 245 -12.76 -1.60 4.07
CA SER A 245 -12.47 -2.57 5.13
C SER A 245 -13.60 -2.59 6.15
N GLY A 246 -14.20 -3.76 6.37
CA GLY A 246 -15.37 -3.90 7.23
C GLY A 246 -16.56 -3.05 6.77
N PHE A 247 -17.51 -2.86 7.68
CA PHE A 247 -18.76 -2.18 7.39
C PHE A 247 -19.03 -1.05 8.38
N CYS A 248 -19.55 0.10 7.93
CA CYS A 248 -19.91 1.22 8.78
C CYS A 248 -21.24 1.86 8.37
N THR A 249 -21.76 2.72 9.25
CA THR A 249 -22.95 3.52 8.95
C THR A 249 -22.55 4.76 8.16
N LEU A 250 -23.50 5.35 7.43
CA LEU A 250 -23.24 6.61 6.71
C LEU A 250 -22.86 7.77 7.65
N ASP A 251 -23.27 7.70 8.91
CA ASP A 251 -23.07 8.77 9.89
C ASP A 251 -21.71 8.70 10.60
N SER A 252 -21.07 7.53 10.65
CA SER A 252 -19.86 7.36 11.46
C SER A 252 -18.98 6.21 11.01
N PHE A 253 -17.70 6.52 10.74
CA PHE A 253 -16.66 5.52 10.52
C PHE A 253 -16.26 4.78 11.82
N ALA A 254 -16.59 5.33 12.99
CA ALA A 254 -16.32 4.71 14.29
C ALA A 254 -17.23 3.49 14.57
N THR A 255 -18.31 3.31 13.80
CA THR A 255 -19.17 2.12 13.89
C THR A 255 -18.64 0.95 13.06
N ARG A 256 -17.36 0.94 12.70
CA ARG A 256 -16.82 -0.10 11.84
C ARG A 256 -16.89 -1.46 12.53
N VAL A 257 -17.58 -2.40 11.89
CA VAL A 257 -17.78 -3.76 12.37
C VAL A 257 -17.30 -4.76 11.33
N GLY A 258 -16.87 -5.94 11.79
CA GLY A 258 -16.51 -7.06 10.91
C GLY A 258 -17.71 -7.81 10.35
N GLU A 259 -18.86 -7.75 11.01
CA GLU A 259 -20.10 -8.44 10.61
C GLU A 259 -21.32 -7.53 10.80
N ILE A 260 -22.29 -7.65 9.89
CA ILE A 260 -23.52 -6.85 9.86
C ILE A 260 -24.50 -7.35 10.93
N ASN A 261 -25.11 -6.43 11.70
CA ASN A 261 -26.18 -6.70 12.67
C ASN A 261 -27.52 -6.08 12.20
N ASP A 262 -28.52 -5.92 13.08
CA ASP A 262 -29.86 -5.36 12.77
C ASP A 262 -29.88 -3.89 12.28
N ILE A 263 -28.73 -3.23 12.13
CA ILE A 263 -28.57 -1.87 11.59
C ILE A 263 -28.14 -1.96 10.11
N THR A 264 -28.59 -1.01 9.28
CA THR A 264 -28.09 -0.89 7.89
C THR A 264 -26.64 -0.42 7.88
N TYR A 265 -25.75 -1.29 7.41
CA TYR A 265 -24.34 -0.98 7.19
C TYR A 265 -23.99 -1.04 5.70
N TYR A 266 -22.93 -0.34 5.36
CA TYR A 266 -22.32 -0.31 4.03
C TYR A 266 -20.82 -0.59 4.17
N VAL A 267 -20.18 -1.05 3.10
CA VAL A 267 -18.71 -1.17 3.11
C VAL A 267 -18.04 0.16 3.45
N CYS A 268 -17.03 0.10 4.31
CA CYS A 268 -16.43 1.29 4.90
C CYS A 268 -15.09 1.65 4.22
N PRO A 269 -14.90 2.86 3.69
CA PRO A 269 -13.59 3.29 3.16
C PRO A 269 -12.46 3.13 4.20
N VAL A 270 -11.28 2.63 3.80
CA VAL A 270 -10.17 2.31 4.73
C VAL A 270 -9.69 3.50 5.58
N ASP A 271 -9.50 4.67 4.98
CA ASP A 271 -8.80 5.81 5.61
C ASP A 271 -9.53 7.16 5.50
N GLU A 272 -10.84 7.10 5.27
CA GLU A 272 -11.61 8.29 4.97
C GLU A 272 -11.84 9.13 6.22
N THR A 273 -11.40 10.39 6.16
CA THR A 273 -11.73 11.45 7.10
C THR A 273 -12.19 12.66 6.30
N ASN A 274 -12.72 13.68 6.97
CA ASN A 274 -13.07 14.95 6.33
C ASN A 274 -11.88 15.70 5.72
N THR A 275 -10.64 15.28 6.02
CA THR A 275 -9.41 15.97 5.60
C THR A 275 -8.45 15.10 4.80
N THR A 276 -8.71 13.79 4.67
CA THR A 276 -7.84 12.88 3.91
C THR A 276 -8.38 12.66 2.50
N ASP A 277 -7.47 12.59 1.54
CA ASP A 277 -7.79 12.13 0.20
C ASP A 277 -8.27 10.68 0.25
N GLU A 278 -9.11 10.33 -0.70
CA GLU A 278 -9.63 8.97 -0.81
C GLU A 278 -8.50 8.01 -1.22
N THR A 279 -8.45 6.87 -0.55
CA THR A 279 -7.55 5.79 -0.94
C THR A 279 -8.23 4.93 -2.01
N THR A 280 -7.75 5.05 -3.25
CA THR A 280 -8.33 4.33 -4.39
C THR A 280 -7.42 3.23 -4.92
N SER A 281 -7.99 2.23 -5.59
CA SER A 281 -7.23 1.12 -6.18
C SER A 281 -6.18 1.62 -7.17
N VAL A 282 -6.49 2.62 -8.00
CA VAL A 282 -5.50 3.21 -8.94
C VAL A 282 -4.35 3.86 -8.18
N SER A 283 -4.63 4.71 -7.19
CA SER A 283 -3.60 5.43 -6.44
C SER A 283 -2.62 4.53 -5.69
N ILE A 284 -3.03 3.31 -5.30
CA ILE A 284 -2.14 2.39 -4.58
C ILE A 284 -1.57 1.29 -5.48
N LEU A 285 -2.40 0.68 -6.32
CA LEU A 285 -1.93 -0.43 -7.16
C LEU A 285 -1.03 0.07 -8.28
N VAL A 286 -1.29 1.26 -8.84
CA VAL A 286 -0.49 1.81 -9.94
C VAL A 286 0.56 2.78 -9.42
N ASP A 287 0.12 3.88 -8.81
CA ASP A 287 1.04 4.98 -8.50
C ASP A 287 2.03 4.57 -7.42
N ALA A 288 1.54 4.05 -6.28
CA ALA A 288 2.42 3.59 -5.21
C ALA A 288 3.30 2.41 -5.63
N LEU A 289 2.82 1.49 -6.48
CA LEU A 289 3.66 0.39 -6.95
C LEU A 289 4.79 0.90 -7.83
N ASN A 290 4.50 1.66 -8.89
CA ASN A 290 5.51 2.19 -9.80
C ASN A 290 6.51 3.07 -9.05
N ASP A 291 6.02 4.06 -8.29
CA ASP A 291 6.89 4.93 -7.52
C ASP A 291 7.71 4.16 -6.48
N GLY A 292 7.12 3.13 -5.88
CA GLY A 292 7.74 2.30 -4.87
C GLY A 292 8.91 1.52 -5.44
N VAL A 293 8.68 0.77 -6.51
CA VAL A 293 9.73 -0.03 -7.16
C VAL A 293 10.80 0.85 -7.81
N ASP A 294 10.43 2.00 -8.38
CA ASP A 294 11.39 2.94 -8.96
C ASP A 294 12.24 3.61 -7.87
N SER A 295 11.65 3.92 -6.70
CA SER A 295 12.39 4.48 -5.57
C SER A 295 13.37 3.50 -4.94
N VAL A 296 12.99 2.22 -4.84
CA VAL A 296 13.94 1.17 -4.43
C VAL A 296 15.02 1.01 -5.50
N GLY A 297 14.62 0.92 -6.76
CA GLY A 297 15.50 0.71 -7.90
C GLY A 297 16.61 1.77 -8.03
N ALA A 298 16.27 3.03 -7.79
CA ALA A 298 17.20 4.14 -7.91
C ALA A 298 18.40 4.10 -6.93
N VAL A 299 18.34 3.27 -5.88
CA VAL A 299 19.32 3.28 -4.77
C VAL A 299 19.90 1.91 -4.44
N VAL A 300 19.46 0.85 -5.12
CA VAL A 300 19.97 -0.51 -4.94
C VAL A 300 21.05 -0.87 -5.97
N SER A 301 21.72 -2.00 -5.75
CA SER A 301 22.68 -2.52 -6.73
C SER A 301 22.02 -2.94 -8.05
N ASP A 302 22.77 -2.88 -9.16
CA ASP A 302 22.34 -3.32 -10.50
C ASP A 302 21.64 -4.69 -10.53
N ASP A 303 22.09 -5.64 -9.71
CA ASP A 303 21.49 -6.98 -9.67
C ASP A 303 20.05 -6.95 -9.08
N VAL A 304 19.81 -6.10 -8.08
CA VAL A 304 18.47 -5.90 -7.48
C VAL A 304 17.59 -5.08 -8.41
N GLN A 305 18.18 -4.09 -9.10
CA GLN A 305 17.48 -3.35 -10.15
C GLN A 305 17.00 -4.26 -11.28
N ALA A 306 17.85 -5.17 -11.77
CA ALA A 306 17.48 -6.12 -12.81
C ALA A 306 16.33 -7.05 -12.37
N ASP A 307 16.36 -7.45 -11.11
CA ASP A 307 15.32 -8.24 -10.45
C ASP A 307 13.98 -7.44 -10.37
N ILE A 308 14.02 -6.15 -10.03
CA ILE A 308 12.87 -5.24 -10.07
C ILE A 308 12.33 -5.07 -11.49
N ASP A 309 13.21 -4.86 -12.46
CA ASP A 309 12.83 -4.71 -13.87
C ASP A 309 12.18 -5.98 -14.40
N GLN A 310 12.68 -7.16 -14.02
CA GLN A 310 12.04 -8.44 -14.34
C GLN A 310 10.63 -8.51 -13.75
N PHE A 311 10.44 -8.14 -12.48
CA PHE A 311 9.12 -8.12 -11.85
C PHE A 311 8.14 -7.18 -12.57
N LYS A 312 8.57 -5.97 -12.91
CA LYS A 312 7.74 -5.03 -13.70
C LYS A 312 7.40 -5.64 -15.07
N GLN A 313 8.36 -6.30 -15.70
CA GLN A 313 8.15 -6.96 -16.99
C GLN A 313 7.17 -8.13 -16.88
N GLU A 314 7.16 -8.91 -15.80
CA GLU A 314 6.19 -10.00 -15.60
C GLU A 314 4.74 -9.47 -15.53
N ILE A 315 4.53 -8.27 -14.99
CA ILE A 315 3.22 -7.61 -14.98
C ILE A 315 2.88 -7.06 -16.37
N ILE A 316 3.85 -6.42 -17.04
CA ILE A 316 3.67 -5.76 -18.34
C ILE A 316 3.60 -6.76 -19.51
N ASP A 317 4.21 -7.93 -19.42
CA ASP A 317 4.20 -8.98 -20.45
C ASP A 317 2.78 -9.53 -20.71
N THR A 318 1.83 -9.18 -19.84
CA THR A 318 0.41 -9.40 -20.07
C THR A 318 -0.15 -8.52 -21.20
N ARG A 319 0.52 -7.42 -21.59
CA ARG A 319 0.10 -6.56 -22.70
C ARG A 319 0.14 -7.31 -24.03
N THR A 320 -0.99 -7.30 -24.73
CA THR A 320 -1.12 -7.94 -26.04
C THR A 320 -0.63 -7.08 -27.21
N ASP A 321 -0.28 -5.81 -26.98
CA ASP A 321 0.08 -4.85 -28.04
C ASP A 321 1.46 -4.21 -27.78
N GLY A 322 2.13 -3.81 -28.87
CA GLY A 322 3.51 -3.29 -28.91
C GLY A 322 3.76 -1.94 -28.21
N ASP A 323 3.16 -1.73 -27.05
CA ASP A 323 3.50 -0.68 -26.10
C ASP A 323 4.85 -1.01 -25.44
N THR A 324 5.78 -0.08 -25.55
CA THR A 324 7.14 -0.19 -25.00
C THR A 324 7.30 0.54 -23.66
N SER A 325 6.21 1.03 -23.07
CA SER A 325 6.23 1.71 -21.77
C SER A 325 6.65 0.75 -20.65
N SER A 326 7.62 1.15 -19.84
CA SER A 326 8.07 0.43 -18.64
C SER A 326 7.26 0.76 -17.38
N THR A 327 6.28 1.67 -17.49
CA THR A 327 5.36 2.01 -16.40
C THR A 327 4.20 1.04 -16.41
N ILE A 328 3.88 0.44 -15.27
CA ILE A 328 2.74 -0.46 -15.06
C ILE A 328 1.46 0.38 -15.11
N SER A 329 0.45 -0.03 -15.88
CA SER A 329 -0.89 0.58 -15.89
C SER A 329 -1.87 -0.21 -15.01
N ILE A 330 -3.07 0.34 -14.79
CA ILE A 330 -4.11 -0.39 -14.06
C ILE A 330 -4.56 -1.63 -14.83
N GLU A 331 -4.64 -1.55 -16.16
CA GLU A 331 -5.02 -2.68 -17.02
C GLU A 331 -4.02 -3.84 -16.93
N ASP A 332 -2.72 -3.54 -16.82
CA ASP A 332 -1.69 -4.57 -16.65
C ASP A 332 -1.87 -5.31 -15.32
N ILE A 333 -2.17 -4.57 -14.25
CA ILE A 333 -2.39 -5.14 -12.91
C ILE A 333 -3.65 -5.99 -12.91
N LEU A 334 -4.73 -5.50 -13.50
CA LEU A 334 -5.98 -6.26 -13.61
C LEU A 334 -5.72 -7.59 -14.32
N LYS A 335 -5.07 -7.54 -15.49
CA LYS A 335 -4.78 -8.74 -16.25
C LYS A 335 -3.83 -9.70 -15.52
N TYR A 336 -2.79 -9.18 -14.89
CA TYR A 336 -1.88 -9.99 -14.08
C TYR A 336 -2.61 -10.70 -12.93
N LEU A 337 -3.47 -10.00 -12.20
CA LEU A 337 -4.26 -10.58 -11.11
C LEU A 337 -5.33 -11.57 -11.63
N GLU A 338 -5.96 -11.30 -12.78
CA GLU A 338 -6.87 -12.24 -13.44
C GLU A 338 -6.17 -13.52 -13.89
N ASP A 339 -5.01 -13.43 -14.53
CA ASP A 339 -4.26 -14.60 -15.01
C ASP A 339 -3.80 -15.53 -13.88
N ASN A 340 -3.67 -14.99 -12.66
CA ASN A 340 -3.35 -15.75 -11.45
C ASN A 340 -4.60 -16.22 -10.69
N ASN A 341 -5.79 -15.69 -10.95
CA ASN A 341 -7.02 -16.01 -10.22
C ASN A 341 -8.06 -16.72 -11.13
N LYS A 342 -8.07 -18.07 -11.11
CA LYS A 342 -8.79 -18.88 -12.11
C LYS A 342 -10.21 -19.31 -11.76
#